data_AF-A0A9E3GSX3-F1
#
_entry.id   AF-A0A9E3GSX3-F1
#
_cell.length_a   1.000
_cell.length_b   1.000
_cell.length_c   1.000
_cell.angle_alpha   90.00
_cell.angle_beta   90.00
_cell.angle_gamma   90.00
#
_symmetry.space_group_name_H-M   'P 1'
#
loop_
_entity.id
_entity.type
_entity.pdbx_description
1 polymer ?
#
loop_
_entity_poly.entity_id
_entity_poly.type
_entity_poly.pdbx_seq_one_letter_code
_entity_poly.pdbx_strand_id
1 'polypeptide(L)'
;IRAIREISHDITGTRRVRLSNGREMSALDIQQAYLERVERFVESNQDADEQAKHVVTEWRNVLEALASDPFSLGRQLDWVAKYQLIETYRAKHELPLAHPRVAMLDLAYHDVTRRRGLYYLLERQGRMQRILDDEEIALAKDEPPAGTRAALRGRFIRQAKARRRDYTVDWVHLKLNDQAQRTVLCKDPFRSEDERVDKLIASM
;
A
#
# COMPACT_ATOMS: atom_id res chain seq x y z
N ILE A 1 9.86 -21.82 4.52
CA ILE A 1 10.53 -20.54 4.87
C ILE A 1 11.86 -20.35 4.11
N ARG A 2 12.71 -21.35 3.88
CA ARG A 2 14.00 -21.19 3.15
C ARG A 2 13.90 -20.40 1.82
N ALA A 3 12.93 -20.74 0.97
CA ALA A 3 12.72 -20.09 -0.33
C ALA A 3 12.55 -18.57 -0.26
N ILE A 4 11.90 -18.02 0.79
CA ILE A 4 11.72 -16.56 0.91
C ILE A 4 13.05 -15.82 1.04
N ARG A 5 14.02 -16.42 1.76
CA ARG A 5 15.35 -15.84 1.93
C ARG A 5 16.15 -15.97 0.65
N GLU A 6 16.09 -17.12 -0.02
CA GLU A 6 16.80 -17.34 -1.28
C GLU A 6 16.32 -16.38 -2.37
N ILE A 7 15.01 -16.14 -2.47
CA ILE A 7 14.43 -15.15 -3.38
C ILE A 7 14.84 -13.73 -2.95
N SER A 8 14.74 -13.39 -1.67
CA SER A 8 15.06 -12.04 -1.18
C SER A 8 16.52 -11.63 -1.40
N HIS A 9 17.47 -12.57 -1.41
CA HIS A 9 18.89 -12.27 -1.64
C HIS A 9 19.25 -12.22 -3.13
N ASP A 10 18.40 -12.75 -4.01
CA ASP A 10 18.61 -12.71 -5.44
C ASP A 10 17.85 -11.54 -6.08
N ILE A 11 18.57 -10.43 -6.24
CA ILE A 11 18.04 -9.21 -6.87
C ILE A 11 17.77 -9.36 -8.37
N THR A 12 18.16 -10.47 -9.01
CA THR A 12 17.85 -10.77 -10.41
C THR A 12 16.52 -11.52 -10.57
N GLY A 13 15.98 -12.11 -9.49
CA GLY A 13 14.74 -12.88 -9.52
C GLY A 13 14.82 -14.22 -10.26
N THR A 14 16.02 -14.67 -10.64
CA THR A 14 16.25 -15.88 -11.47
C THR A 14 16.52 -17.15 -10.66
N ARG A 15 16.78 -17.01 -9.35
CA ARG A 15 17.05 -18.12 -8.43
C ARG A 15 15.86 -19.08 -8.38
N ARG A 16 16.12 -20.31 -8.80
CA ARG A 16 15.12 -21.38 -8.78
C ARG A 16 14.91 -21.93 -7.39
N VAL A 17 13.64 -22.14 -7.05
CA VAL A 17 13.19 -22.78 -5.82
C VAL A 17 12.32 -23.99 -6.14
N ARG A 18 12.43 -25.03 -5.32
CA ARG A 18 11.68 -26.28 -5.50
C ARG A 18 10.25 -26.15 -4.97
N LEU A 19 9.29 -26.48 -5.82
CA LEU A 19 7.87 -26.52 -5.52
C LEU A 19 7.46 -27.89 -4.93
N SER A 20 6.27 -27.95 -4.33
CA SER A 20 5.73 -29.17 -3.71
C SER A 20 5.55 -30.33 -4.71
N ASN A 21 5.27 -30.02 -5.98
CA ASN A 21 5.15 -31.00 -7.05
C ASN A 21 6.50 -31.45 -7.65
N GLY A 22 7.63 -31.03 -7.04
CA GLY A 22 8.97 -31.39 -7.47
C GLY A 22 9.54 -30.54 -8.62
N ARG A 23 8.74 -29.67 -9.25
CA ARG A 23 9.26 -28.71 -10.24
C ARG A 23 10.13 -27.65 -9.57
N GLU A 24 11.01 -27.04 -10.36
CA GLU A 24 11.76 -25.86 -9.96
C GLU A 24 11.33 -24.66 -10.80
N MET A 25 11.10 -23.53 -10.15
CA MET A 25 10.71 -22.27 -10.79
C MET A 25 11.41 -21.11 -10.10
N SER A 26 11.77 -20.08 -10.86
CA SER A 26 12.26 -18.82 -10.31
C SER A 26 11.11 -17.97 -9.74
N ALA A 27 11.43 -16.88 -9.04
CA ALA A 27 10.42 -15.94 -8.56
C ALA A 27 9.66 -15.30 -9.73
N LEU A 28 10.36 -14.97 -10.82
CA LEU A 28 9.76 -14.44 -12.04
C LEU A 28 8.85 -15.47 -12.72
N ASP A 29 9.27 -16.73 -12.85
CA ASP A 29 8.43 -17.78 -13.44
C ASP A 29 7.11 -17.98 -12.66
N ILE A 30 7.19 -17.94 -11.33
CA ILE A 30 6.02 -18.08 -10.47
C ILE A 30 5.07 -16.90 -10.67
N GLN A 31 5.58 -15.67 -10.64
CA GLN A 31 4.79 -14.46 -10.85
C GLN A 31 4.15 -14.44 -12.23
N GLN A 32 4.89 -14.79 -13.28
CA GLN A 32 4.39 -14.90 -14.65
C GLN A 32 3.22 -15.90 -14.74
N ALA A 33 3.36 -17.07 -14.11
CA ALA A 33 2.29 -18.07 -14.11
C ALA A 33 1.04 -17.61 -13.35
N TYR A 34 1.17 -16.74 -12.33
CA TYR A 34 0.03 -16.13 -11.66
C TYR A 34 -0.61 -15.05 -12.53
N LEU A 35 0.19 -14.16 -13.11
CA LEU A 35 -0.27 -13.11 -14.01
C LEU A 35 -1.10 -13.69 -15.15
N GLU A 36 -0.60 -14.71 -15.85
CA GLU A 36 -1.32 -15.37 -16.95
C GLU A 36 -2.71 -15.91 -16.53
N ARG A 37 -2.86 -16.38 -15.29
CA ARG A 37 -4.15 -16.86 -14.77
C ARG A 37 -5.08 -15.70 -14.47
N VAL A 38 -4.56 -14.63 -13.89
CA VAL A 38 -5.33 -13.43 -13.55
C VAL A 38 -5.79 -12.70 -14.81
N GLU A 39 -4.94 -12.61 -15.83
CA GLU A 39 -5.29 -12.02 -17.13
C GLU A 39 -6.44 -12.75 -17.79
N ARG A 40 -6.35 -14.08 -17.91
CA ARG A 40 -7.46 -14.89 -18.44
C ARG A 40 -8.74 -14.69 -17.65
N PHE A 41 -8.65 -14.59 -16.32
CA PHE A 41 -9.81 -14.34 -15.47
C PHE A 41 -10.42 -12.96 -15.76
N VAL A 42 -9.61 -11.90 -15.79
CA VAL A 42 -10.05 -10.53 -16.06
C VAL A 42 -10.63 -10.39 -17.47
N GLU A 43 -10.00 -10.98 -18.48
CA GLU A 43 -10.51 -11.00 -19.86
C GLU A 43 -11.87 -11.71 -19.97
N SER A 44 -12.07 -12.78 -19.20
CA SER A 44 -13.34 -13.52 -19.18
C SER A 44 -14.44 -12.88 -18.33
N ASN A 45 -14.09 -11.91 -17.47
CA ASN A 45 -15.02 -11.31 -16.50
C ASN A 45 -15.49 -9.94 -16.98
N GLN A 46 -16.74 -9.86 -17.43
CA GLN A 46 -17.35 -8.61 -17.93
C GLN A 46 -17.51 -7.54 -16.84
N ASP A 47 -17.53 -7.95 -15.56
CA ASP A 47 -17.67 -7.04 -14.42
C ASP A 47 -16.31 -6.56 -13.86
N ALA A 48 -15.19 -6.92 -14.51
CA ALA A 48 -13.88 -6.43 -14.09
C ALA A 48 -13.80 -4.90 -14.28
N ASP A 49 -13.60 -4.18 -13.18
CA ASP A 49 -13.46 -2.73 -13.21
C ASP A 49 -12.15 -2.28 -13.86
N GLU A 50 -12.10 -1.01 -14.27
CA GLU A 50 -10.92 -0.44 -14.94
C GLU A 50 -9.68 -0.42 -14.05
N GLN A 51 -9.85 -0.37 -12.73
CA GLN A 51 -8.74 -0.42 -11.78
C GLN A 51 -8.07 -1.80 -11.79
N ALA A 52 -8.85 -2.88 -11.78
CA ALA A 52 -8.36 -4.24 -11.87
C ALA A 52 -7.59 -4.46 -13.18
N LYS A 53 -8.13 -3.98 -14.31
CA LYS A 53 -7.44 -4.03 -15.61
C LYS A 53 -6.12 -3.28 -15.57
N HIS A 54 -6.11 -2.05 -15.03
CA HIS A 54 -4.90 -1.25 -14.91
C HIS A 54 -3.84 -1.92 -14.04
N VAL A 55 -4.20 -2.48 -12.88
CA VAL A 55 -3.27 -3.20 -12.00
C VAL A 55 -2.65 -4.41 -12.70
N VAL A 56 -3.43 -5.15 -13.48
CA VAL A 56 -2.93 -6.29 -14.25
C VAL A 56 -1.96 -5.85 -15.34
N THR A 57 -2.25 -4.75 -16.05
CA THR A 57 -1.33 -4.15 -17.03
C THR A 57 -0.02 -3.70 -16.38
N GLU A 58 -0.07 -3.01 -15.24
CA GLU A 58 1.14 -2.57 -14.53
C GLU A 58 1.95 -3.77 -14.00
N TRP A 59 1.28 -4.83 -13.52
CA TRP A 59 1.95 -6.05 -13.09
C TRP A 59 2.71 -6.70 -14.25
N ARG A 60 2.10 -6.81 -15.43
CA ARG A 60 2.77 -7.28 -16.66
C ARG A 60 3.99 -6.43 -16.98
N ASN A 61 3.83 -5.12 -17.08
CA ASN A 61 4.91 -4.21 -17.44
C ASN A 61 6.09 -4.33 -16.48
N VAL A 62 5.83 -4.42 -15.18
CA VAL A 62 6.85 -4.61 -14.15
C VAL A 62 7.57 -5.95 -14.30
N LEU A 63 6.85 -7.05 -14.55
CA LEU A 63 7.50 -8.36 -14.73
C LEU A 63 8.37 -8.42 -15.99
N GLU A 64 7.89 -7.87 -17.11
CA GLU A 64 8.64 -7.79 -18.36
C GLU A 64 9.91 -6.94 -18.19
N ALA A 65 9.80 -5.80 -17.51
CA ALA A 65 10.95 -4.95 -17.19
C ALA A 65 11.93 -5.63 -16.22
N LEU A 66 11.45 -6.34 -15.18
CA LEU A 66 12.31 -7.11 -14.29
C LEU A 66 13.06 -8.24 -15.02
N ALA A 67 12.43 -8.89 -16.00
CA ALA A 67 13.06 -9.94 -16.78
C ALA A 67 14.14 -9.39 -17.74
N SER A 68 13.98 -8.14 -18.20
CA SER A 68 14.91 -7.49 -19.14
C SER A 68 16.05 -6.74 -18.44
N ASP A 69 15.71 -5.79 -17.57
CA ASP A 69 16.63 -5.00 -16.75
C ASP A 69 15.91 -4.55 -15.46
N PRO A 70 16.13 -5.24 -14.32
CA PRO A 70 15.53 -4.89 -13.05
C PRO A 70 15.79 -3.44 -12.61
N PHE A 71 16.92 -2.87 -13.01
CA PHE A 71 17.33 -1.53 -12.57
C PHE A 71 16.67 -0.40 -13.38
N SER A 72 15.95 -0.73 -14.46
CA SER A 72 15.13 0.25 -15.21
C SER A 72 13.93 0.78 -14.41
N LEU A 73 13.49 0.04 -13.38
CA LEU A 73 12.28 0.32 -12.60
C LEU A 73 12.50 1.24 -11.39
N GLY A 74 13.58 2.02 -11.36
CA GLY A 74 13.95 2.88 -10.23
C GLY A 74 12.94 3.99 -9.90
N ARG A 75 11.98 4.28 -10.79
CA ARG A 75 10.88 5.23 -10.51
C ARG A 75 9.63 4.58 -9.92
N GLN A 76 9.50 3.26 -10.02
CA GLN A 76 8.29 2.50 -9.70
C GLN A 76 8.47 1.56 -8.50
N LEU A 77 9.64 0.95 -8.36
CA LEU A 77 9.93 -0.03 -7.32
C LEU A 77 10.86 0.54 -6.24
N ASP A 78 10.40 0.56 -5.00
CA ASP A 78 11.15 1.11 -3.87
C ASP A 78 12.54 0.47 -3.69
N TRP A 79 12.63 -0.86 -3.84
CA TRP A 79 13.91 -1.55 -3.65
C TRP A 79 14.92 -1.16 -4.73
N VAL A 80 14.48 -0.89 -5.96
CA VAL A 80 15.34 -0.44 -7.07
C VAL A 80 15.77 1.00 -6.84
N ALA A 81 14.82 1.89 -6.52
CA ALA A 81 15.08 3.29 -6.21
C ALA A 81 16.12 3.43 -5.09
N LYS A 82 15.92 2.66 -4.02
CA LYS A 82 16.82 2.62 -2.87
C LYS A 82 18.18 2.01 -3.21
N TYR A 83 18.21 0.90 -3.96
CA TYR A 83 19.46 0.30 -4.42
C TYR A 83 20.30 1.32 -5.19
N GLN A 84 19.71 2.00 -6.18
CA GLN A 84 20.40 3.03 -6.95
C GLN A 84 20.90 4.19 -6.08
N LEU A 85 20.10 4.65 -5.12
CA LEU A 85 20.47 5.70 -4.18
C LEU A 85 21.69 5.28 -3.33
N ILE A 86 21.65 4.06 -2.78
CA ILE A 86 22.72 3.51 -1.95
C ILE A 86 23.99 3.29 -2.76
N GLU A 87 23.91 2.65 -3.93
CA GLU A 87 25.07 2.39 -4.78
C GLU A 87 25.71 3.70 -5.27
N THR A 88 24.92 4.70 -5.64
CA THR A 88 25.43 6.03 -6.00
C THR A 88 26.20 6.67 -4.85
N TYR A 89 25.65 6.60 -3.62
CA TYR A 89 26.30 7.15 -2.44
C TYR A 89 27.58 6.39 -2.09
N ARG A 90 27.55 5.05 -2.17
CA ARG A 90 28.70 4.18 -1.92
C ARG A 90 29.83 4.46 -2.90
N ALA A 91 29.53 4.55 -4.20
CA ALA A 91 30.51 4.87 -5.22
C ALA A 91 31.13 6.26 -5.02
N LYS A 92 30.31 7.27 -4.69
CA LYS A 92 30.77 8.64 -4.47
C LYS A 92 31.68 8.80 -3.26
N HIS A 93 31.46 8.01 -2.20
CA HIS A 93 32.17 8.13 -0.93
C HIS A 93 33.10 6.95 -0.63
N GLU A 94 33.27 6.04 -1.60
CA GLU A 94 34.10 4.83 -1.48
C GLU A 94 33.76 3.98 -0.24
N LEU A 95 32.46 3.81 0.04
CA LEU A 95 31.99 3.14 1.25
C LEU A 95 31.59 1.67 1.00
N PRO A 96 31.98 0.75 1.90
CA PRO A 96 31.45 -0.61 1.87
C PRO A 96 29.96 -0.61 2.25
N LEU A 97 29.22 -1.63 1.80
CA LEU A 97 27.79 -1.78 2.10
C LEU A 97 27.51 -1.82 3.62
N ALA A 98 28.41 -2.42 4.40
CA ALA A 98 28.30 -2.54 5.85
C ALA A 98 28.56 -1.22 6.60
N HIS A 99 28.89 -0.13 5.93
CA HIS A 99 29.22 1.14 6.58
C HIS A 99 27.97 1.73 7.27
N PRO A 100 28.06 2.25 8.52
CA PRO A 100 26.90 2.78 9.25
C PRO A 100 26.12 3.88 8.53
N ARG A 101 26.80 4.71 7.73
CA ARG A 101 26.13 5.72 6.89
C ARG A 101 25.21 5.09 5.84
N VAL A 102 25.55 3.93 5.29
CA VAL A 102 24.70 3.22 4.32
C VAL A 102 23.44 2.69 5.00
N ALA A 103 23.59 2.10 6.19
CA ALA A 103 22.45 1.69 7.01
C ALA A 103 21.52 2.87 7.37
N MET A 104 22.11 4.04 7.65
CA MET A 104 21.33 5.26 7.90
C MET A 104 20.56 5.72 6.66
N LEU A 105 21.11 5.58 5.45
CA LEU A 105 20.38 5.91 4.21
C LEU A 105 19.20 4.96 3.98
N ASP A 106 19.40 3.66 4.21
CA ASP A 106 18.33 2.66 4.11
C ASP A 106 17.14 3.01 5.02
N LEU A 107 17.44 3.41 6.27
CA LEU A 107 16.42 3.87 7.21
C LEU A 107 15.80 5.22 6.81
N ALA A 108 16.62 6.21 6.43
CA ALA A 108 16.17 7.55 6.09
C ALA A 108 15.34 7.61 4.80
N TYR A 109 15.42 6.60 3.93
CA TYR A 109 14.52 6.42 2.80
C TYR A 109 13.05 6.39 3.24
N HIS A 110 12.78 5.74 4.37
CA HIS A 110 11.43 5.50 4.91
C HIS A 110 10.95 6.57 5.90
N ASP A 111 11.68 7.67 6.07
CA ASP A 111 11.24 8.76 6.94
C ASP A 111 10.04 9.51 6.36
N VAL A 112 8.92 9.45 7.07
CA VAL A 112 7.63 10.06 6.69
C VAL A 112 7.64 11.60 6.70
N THR A 113 8.71 12.22 7.20
CA THR A 113 8.85 13.68 7.21
C THR A 113 9.12 14.19 5.79
N ARG A 114 8.10 14.78 5.13
CA ARG A 114 8.17 15.24 3.73
C ARG A 114 9.43 16.06 3.39
N ARG A 115 9.92 16.90 4.31
CA ARG A 115 11.12 17.74 4.09
C ARG A 115 12.45 16.99 4.17
N ARG A 116 12.52 15.86 4.91
CA ARG A 116 13.77 15.16 5.25
C ARG A 116 13.89 13.78 4.60
N GLY A 117 12.78 13.04 4.47
CA GLY A 117 12.79 11.68 3.95
C GLY A 117 13.36 11.58 2.55
N LEU A 118 14.22 10.58 2.32
CA LEU A 118 14.92 10.45 1.03
C LEU A 118 13.97 10.02 -0.10
N TYR A 119 12.91 9.26 0.19
CA TYR A 119 11.84 9.03 -0.79
C TYR A 119 11.27 10.35 -1.32
N TYR A 120 10.87 11.26 -0.42
CA TYR A 120 10.30 12.55 -0.81
C TYR A 120 11.32 13.46 -1.51
N LEU A 121 12.61 13.31 -1.23
CA LEU A 121 13.66 13.99 -1.99
C LEU A 121 13.69 13.51 -3.44
N LEU A 122 13.63 12.19 -3.67
CA LEU A 122 13.59 11.60 -5.01
C LEU A 122 12.29 11.98 -5.75
N GLU A 123 11.16 11.94 -5.06
CA GLU A 123 9.85 12.36 -5.59
C GLU A 123 9.91 13.80 -6.09
N ARG A 124 10.41 14.76 -5.28
CA ARG A 124 10.55 16.17 -5.69
C ARG A 124 11.49 16.38 -6.88
N GLN A 125 12.40 15.46 -7.12
CA GLN A 125 13.29 15.46 -8.29
C GLN A 125 12.66 14.81 -9.52
N GLY A 126 11.39 14.40 -9.46
CA GLY A 126 10.69 13.68 -10.55
C GLY A 126 11.14 12.23 -10.71
N ARG A 127 11.91 11.70 -9.75
CA ARG A 127 12.51 10.36 -9.79
C ARG A 127 11.61 9.27 -9.21
N MET A 128 10.43 9.60 -8.71
CA MET A 128 9.41 8.63 -8.29
C MET A 128 8.12 8.87 -9.08
N GLN A 129 7.47 7.80 -9.51
CA GLN A 129 6.13 7.84 -10.09
C GLN A 129 5.10 7.96 -8.97
N ARG A 130 4.09 8.80 -9.17
CA ARG A 130 2.96 8.98 -8.27
C ARG A 130 1.70 8.41 -8.90
N ILE A 131 0.83 7.86 -8.06
CA ILE A 131 -0.53 7.42 -8.44
C ILE A 131 -1.62 8.35 -7.90
N LEU A 132 -1.27 9.24 -6.95
CA LEU A 132 -2.16 10.22 -6.35
C LEU A 132 -1.45 11.57 -6.28
N ASP A 133 -2.19 12.64 -6.43
CA ASP A 133 -1.71 14.00 -6.23
C ASP A 133 -1.76 14.43 -4.74
N ASP A 134 -1.29 15.64 -4.44
CA ASP A 134 -1.26 16.14 -3.06
C ASP A 134 -2.63 16.56 -2.53
N GLU A 135 -3.57 16.90 -3.42
CA GLU A 135 -4.93 17.30 -3.08
C GLU A 135 -5.77 16.08 -2.66
N GLU A 136 -5.70 15.00 -3.41
CA GLU A 136 -6.33 13.71 -3.10
C GLU A 136 -5.84 13.17 -1.74
N ILE A 137 -4.53 13.25 -1.49
CA ILE A 137 -3.93 12.83 -0.22
C ILE A 137 -4.40 13.75 0.92
N ALA A 138 -4.47 15.07 0.69
CA ALA A 138 -4.93 16.02 1.69
C ALA A 138 -6.39 15.77 2.06
N LEU A 139 -7.27 15.56 1.07
CA LEU A 139 -8.67 15.23 1.26
C LEU A 139 -8.85 13.95 2.10
N ALA A 140 -8.09 12.90 1.78
CA ALA A 140 -8.17 11.61 2.46
C ALA A 140 -7.73 11.64 3.95
N LYS A 141 -7.06 12.71 4.41
CA LYS A 141 -6.75 12.89 5.83
C LYS A 141 -7.99 13.19 6.67
N ASP A 142 -8.95 13.89 6.07
CA ASP A 142 -10.12 14.43 6.78
C ASP A 142 -11.42 13.74 6.37
N GLU A 143 -11.49 13.21 5.15
CA GLU A 143 -12.65 12.49 4.61
C GLU A 143 -12.44 10.96 4.58
N PRO A 144 -13.34 10.19 5.21
CA PRO A 144 -13.28 8.73 5.14
C PRO A 144 -13.75 8.19 3.78
N PRO A 145 -13.39 6.95 3.42
CA PRO A 145 -13.91 6.29 2.21
C PRO A 145 -15.44 6.19 2.21
N ALA A 146 -16.09 6.87 1.26
CA ALA A 146 -17.54 7.05 1.22
C ALA A 146 -18.35 5.75 1.07
N GLY A 147 -17.84 4.78 0.32
CA GLY A 147 -18.52 3.50 0.02
C GLY A 147 -18.36 2.41 1.09
N THR A 148 -17.97 2.77 2.31
CA THR A 148 -17.71 1.79 3.38
C THR A 148 -18.27 2.25 4.71
N ARG A 149 -18.31 1.35 5.69
CA ARG A 149 -18.64 1.72 7.09
C ARG A 149 -17.71 2.78 7.70
N ALA A 150 -16.55 3.05 7.11
CA ALA A 150 -15.69 4.14 7.55
C ALA A 150 -16.40 5.51 7.43
N ALA A 151 -17.28 5.67 6.43
CA ALA A 151 -18.12 6.85 6.28
C ALA A 151 -19.04 7.05 7.49
N LEU A 152 -19.74 5.99 7.92
CA LEU A 152 -20.59 5.99 9.12
C LEU A 152 -19.82 6.44 10.35
N ARG A 153 -18.65 5.82 10.57
CA ARG A 153 -17.77 6.11 11.70
C ARG A 153 -17.24 7.55 11.67
N GLY A 154 -16.81 8.02 10.50
CA GLY A 154 -16.32 9.39 10.34
C GLY A 154 -17.40 10.43 10.64
N ARG A 155 -18.62 10.25 10.10
CA ARG A 155 -19.77 11.13 10.41
C ARG A 155 -20.08 11.16 11.90
N PHE A 156 -20.12 9.98 12.54
CA PHE A 156 -20.37 9.87 13.98
C PHE A 156 -19.31 10.63 14.81
N ILE A 157 -18.02 10.39 14.54
CA ILE A 157 -16.92 11.06 15.26
C ILE A 157 -16.98 12.58 15.06
N ARG A 158 -17.22 13.04 13.82
CA ARG A 158 -17.31 14.45 13.47
C ARG A 158 -18.42 15.14 14.27
N GLN A 159 -19.61 14.54 14.34
CA GLN A 159 -20.72 15.10 15.10
C GLN A 159 -20.49 15.07 16.61
N ALA A 160 -19.98 13.95 17.14
CA ALA A 160 -19.72 13.82 18.58
C ALA A 160 -18.69 14.86 19.07
N LYS A 161 -17.63 15.09 18.28
CA LYS A 161 -16.65 16.16 18.55
C LYS A 161 -17.27 17.55 18.49
N ALA A 162 -18.08 17.84 17.45
CA ALA A 162 -18.73 19.13 17.31
C ALA A 162 -19.66 19.47 18.50
N ARG A 163 -20.34 18.45 19.04
CA ARG A 163 -21.23 18.58 20.22
C ARG A 163 -20.53 18.34 21.56
N ARG A 164 -19.21 18.13 21.57
CA ARG A 164 -18.38 17.85 22.76
C ARG A 164 -18.95 16.71 23.64
N ARG A 165 -19.42 15.64 23.01
CA ARG A 165 -19.94 14.44 23.70
C ARG A 165 -18.83 13.41 23.91
N ASP A 166 -18.91 12.68 25.01
CA ASP A 166 -18.00 11.56 25.27
C ASP A 166 -18.46 10.32 24.50
N TYR A 167 -17.54 9.73 23.74
CA TYR A 167 -17.83 8.58 22.89
C TYR A 167 -16.71 7.54 22.90
N THR A 168 -17.06 6.30 22.57
CA THR A 168 -16.13 5.20 22.34
C THR A 168 -16.42 4.57 21.00
N VAL A 169 -15.38 4.37 20.19
CA VAL A 169 -15.50 3.85 18.82
C VAL A 169 -14.44 2.80 18.56
N ASP A 170 -14.82 1.72 17.88
CA ASP A 170 -13.90 0.78 17.26
C ASP A 170 -14.29 0.53 15.78
N TRP A 171 -13.84 -0.57 15.18
CA TRP A 171 -14.17 -0.93 13.79
C TRP A 171 -15.64 -1.28 13.56
N VAL A 172 -16.35 -1.72 14.60
CA VAL A 172 -17.71 -2.26 14.55
C VAL A 172 -18.65 -1.51 15.49
N HIS A 173 -18.17 -0.95 16.60
CA HIS A 173 -19.00 -0.31 17.62
C HIS A 173 -18.89 1.21 17.55
N LEU A 174 -20.05 1.88 17.59
CA LEU A 174 -20.18 3.32 17.83
C LEU A 174 -21.01 3.52 19.09
N LYS A 175 -20.43 4.12 20.14
CA LYS A 175 -21.08 4.27 21.45
C LYS A 175 -20.99 5.71 21.98
N LEU A 176 -22.09 6.20 22.52
CA LEU A 176 -22.12 7.39 23.40
C LEU A 176 -22.01 6.96 24.86
N ASN A 177 -21.13 7.61 25.62
CA ASN A 177 -20.79 7.20 26.98
C ASN A 177 -21.68 7.84 28.06
N ASP A 178 -22.28 8.98 27.74
CA ASP A 178 -23.13 9.78 28.63
C ASP A 178 -24.56 9.24 28.83
N GLN A 179 -24.96 8.23 28.05
CA GLN A 179 -26.25 7.57 28.17
C GLN A 179 -26.10 6.06 28.16
N ALA A 180 -26.74 5.39 29.12
CA ALA A 180 -26.80 3.94 29.15
C ALA A 180 -27.44 3.41 27.85
N GLN A 181 -26.78 2.43 27.22
CA GLN A 181 -27.30 1.61 26.10
C GLN A 181 -27.42 2.24 24.69
N ARG A 182 -26.72 3.33 24.36
CA ARG A 182 -26.67 3.83 22.97
C ARG A 182 -25.42 3.37 22.22
N THR A 183 -25.37 2.08 21.89
CA THR A 183 -24.32 1.49 21.03
C THR A 183 -24.93 0.97 19.72
N VAL A 184 -24.31 1.32 18.59
CA VAL A 184 -24.68 0.81 17.26
C VAL A 184 -23.56 -0.08 16.71
N LEU A 185 -23.96 -1.19 16.07
CA LEU A 185 -23.07 -2.19 15.47
C LEU A 185 -23.04 -2.08 13.94
N CYS A 186 -21.88 -1.73 13.39
CA CYS A 186 -21.56 -1.64 11.97
C CYS A 186 -20.76 -2.88 11.51
N LYS A 187 -21.40 -4.05 11.52
CA LYS A 187 -20.75 -5.33 11.18
C LYS A 187 -20.38 -5.45 9.70
N ASP A 188 -21.24 -4.95 8.83
CA ASP A 188 -21.04 -4.98 7.38
C ASP A 188 -20.03 -3.90 6.96
N PRO A 189 -18.87 -4.26 6.38
CA PRO A 189 -17.86 -3.30 5.93
C PRO A 189 -18.30 -2.47 4.71
N PHE A 190 -19.22 -2.99 3.88
CA PHE A 190 -19.68 -2.35 2.64
C PHE A 190 -20.85 -1.39 2.85
N ARG A 191 -21.48 -1.45 4.03
CA ARG A 191 -22.59 -0.56 4.37
C ARG A 191 -22.09 0.83 4.78
N SER A 192 -22.36 1.84 3.97
CA SER A 192 -22.02 3.26 4.20
C SER A 192 -23.18 4.12 4.74
N GLU A 193 -24.39 3.54 4.80
CA GLU A 193 -25.63 4.18 5.24
C GLU A 193 -26.36 3.28 6.26
N ASP A 194 -26.72 3.82 7.42
CA ASP A 194 -27.38 3.06 8.48
C ASP A 194 -28.21 3.99 9.36
N GLU A 195 -29.55 3.87 9.27
CA GLU A 195 -30.49 4.68 10.03
C GLU A 195 -30.25 4.63 11.55
N ARG A 196 -29.69 3.53 12.07
CA ARG A 196 -29.39 3.41 13.50
C ARG A 196 -28.27 4.36 13.88
N VAL A 197 -27.28 4.54 13.01
CA VAL A 197 -26.21 5.53 13.17
C VAL A 197 -26.78 6.94 13.06
N ASP A 198 -27.67 7.19 12.10
CA ASP A 198 -28.28 8.51 11.94
C ASP A 198 -29.13 8.89 13.15
N LYS A 199 -29.91 7.96 13.69
CA LYS A 199 -30.65 8.13 14.96
C LYS A 199 -29.72 8.39 16.13
N LEU A 200 -28.60 7.67 16.21
CA LEU A 200 -27.60 7.88 17.27
C LEU A 200 -26.99 9.29 17.18
N ILE A 201 -26.62 9.74 15.97
CA ILE A 201 -26.09 11.07 15.70
C ILE A 201 -27.13 12.15 15.99
N ALA A 202 -28.39 11.98 15.59
CA ALA A 202 -29.46 12.94 15.87
C ALA A 202 -29.72 13.12 17.37
N SER A 203 -29.33 12.13 18.18
CA SER A 203 -29.62 12.08 19.60
C SER A 203 -28.53 12.67 20.52
N MET A 204 -27.40 13.12 19.94
CA MET A 204 -26.30 13.81 20.62
C MET A 204 -26.62 15.27 20.89
#